data_AF-G3HA24-F1
#
_entry.id   AF-G3HA24-F1
#
_cell.length_a   1.000
_cell.length_b   1.000
_cell.length_c   1.000
_cell.angle_alpha   90.00
_cell.angle_beta   90.00
_cell.angle_gamma   90.00
#
_symmetry.space_group_name_H-M   'P 1'
#
loop_
_entity.id
_entity.type
_entity.pdbx_description
1 polymer ?
#
loop_
_entity_poly.entity_id
_entity_poly.type
_entity_poly.pdbx_seq_one_letter_code
_entity_poly.pdbx_strand_id
1 'polypeptide(L)'
;GKHEERQDEHGYISRGFNRKYTLPPGVDPTLVSSSLSPEVPLTVGAPLPKTATQSAEITIPVTFEARAQIGGQEAGKSEQSGAK
;
A
#
# COMPACT_ATOMS: atom_id res chain seq x y z
N GLY A 1 -19.16 -8.04 25.77
CA GLY A 1 -18.41 -8.60 26.91
C GLY A 1 -19.22 -8.45 28.18
N LYS A 2 -19.01 -9.36 29.13
CA LYS A 2 -19.61 -9.28 30.47
C LYS A 2 -18.58 -8.66 31.40
N HIS A 3 -18.96 -7.62 32.13
CA HIS A 3 -18.21 -7.14 33.29
C HIS A 3 -18.62 -8.00 34.49
N GLU A 4 -17.66 -8.34 35.31
CA GLU A 4 -17.90 -9.08 36.56
C GLU A 4 -18.75 -8.27 37.54
N GLU A 5 -19.44 -8.98 38.41
CA GLU A 5 -20.28 -8.38 39.43
C GLU A 5 -19.39 -7.72 40.49
N ARG A 6 -19.62 -6.44 40.79
CA ARG A 6 -18.94 -5.73 41.89
C ARG A 6 -19.94 -5.29 42.93
N GLN A 7 -19.59 -5.50 44.19
CA GLN A 7 -20.37 -5.01 45.31
C GLN A 7 -20.08 -3.52 45.53
N ASP A 8 -21.13 -2.73 45.72
CA ASP A 8 -21.06 -1.32 46.10
C ASP A 8 -21.90 -1.06 47.36
N GLU A 9 -22.01 0.20 47.80
CA GLU A 9 -22.79 0.58 48.99
C GLU A 9 -24.27 0.18 48.92
N HIS A 10 -24.83 -0.09 47.73
CA HIS A 10 -26.26 -0.35 47.52
C HIS A 10 -26.57 -1.78 47.06
N GLY A 11 -25.58 -2.66 46.96
CA GLY A 11 -25.78 -4.06 46.57
C GLY A 11 -24.74 -4.52 45.55
N TYR A 12 -25.19 -5.16 44.47
CA TYR A 12 -24.32 -5.70 43.42
C TYR A 12 -24.61 -5.06 42.07
N ILE A 13 -23.55 -4.68 41.34
CA ILE A 13 -23.63 -4.18 39.97
C ILE A 13 -23.09 -5.23 39.01
N SER A 14 -23.92 -5.66 38.07
CA SER A 14 -23.50 -6.40 36.86
C SER A 14 -23.68 -5.52 35.62
N ARG A 15 -22.68 -5.50 34.73
CA ARG A 15 -22.74 -4.75 33.46
C ARG A 15 -22.38 -5.64 32.29
N GLY A 16 -23.06 -5.48 31.16
CA GLY A 16 -22.77 -6.22 29.94
C GLY A 16 -22.90 -5.31 28.73
N PHE A 17 -22.05 -5.52 27.73
CA PHE A 17 -22.17 -4.86 26.42
C PHE A 17 -22.33 -5.90 25.32
N ASN A 18 -23.26 -5.65 24.41
CA ASN A 18 -23.38 -6.34 23.14
C ASN A 18 -23.42 -5.29 22.03
N ARG A 19 -22.57 -5.45 21.02
CA ARG A 19 -22.51 -4.53 19.89
C ARG A 19 -22.39 -5.35 18.62
N LYS A 20 -23.35 -5.15 17.71
CA LYS A 20 -23.42 -5.83 16.42
C LYS A 20 -22.89 -4.91 15.32
N TYR A 21 -22.06 -5.47 14.45
CA TYR A 21 -21.52 -4.78 13.28
C TYR A 21 -21.85 -5.59 12.03
N THR A 22 -22.24 -4.89 10.97
CA THR A 22 -22.37 -5.50 9.64
C THR A 22 -21.02 -5.45 8.96
N LEU A 23 -20.51 -6.62 8.54
CA LEU A 23 -19.25 -6.68 7.81
C LEU A 23 -19.46 -6.16 6.37
N PRO A 24 -18.47 -5.44 5.81
CA PRO A 24 -18.46 -5.12 4.39
C PRO A 24 -18.52 -6.38 3.52
N PRO A 25 -19.04 -6.29 2.27
CA PRO A 25 -19.08 -7.42 1.35
C PRO A 25 -17.68 -8.01 1.10
N GLY A 26 -17.62 -9.35 1.06
CA GLY A 26 -16.40 -10.10 0.76
C GLY A 26 -15.45 -10.29 1.96
N VAL A 27 -15.64 -9.60 3.07
CA VAL A 27 -14.83 -9.80 4.28
C VAL A 27 -15.09 -11.21 4.83
N ASP A 28 -14.02 -11.98 5.02
CA ASP A 28 -14.08 -13.32 5.60
C ASP A 28 -14.31 -13.22 7.13
N PRO A 29 -15.44 -13.74 7.65
CA PRO A 29 -15.76 -13.67 9.07
C PRO A 29 -14.78 -14.47 9.94
N THR A 30 -14.08 -15.46 9.39
CA THR A 30 -13.10 -16.27 10.14
C THR A 30 -11.82 -15.51 10.46
N LEU A 31 -11.56 -14.42 9.73
CA LEU A 31 -10.39 -13.56 9.90
C LEU A 31 -10.66 -12.35 10.82
N VAL A 32 -11.85 -12.28 11.42
CA VAL A 32 -12.17 -11.25 12.41
C VAL A 32 -11.39 -11.53 13.70
N SER A 33 -10.71 -10.49 14.18
CA SER A 33 -9.95 -10.53 15.43
C SER A 33 -10.31 -9.35 16.32
N SER A 34 -10.04 -9.49 17.61
CA SER A 34 -10.29 -8.43 18.58
C SER A 34 -9.15 -8.31 19.58
N SER A 35 -8.85 -7.07 19.98
CA SER A 35 -7.88 -6.76 21.03
C SER A 35 -8.49 -5.80 22.05
N LEU A 36 -8.21 -6.05 23.33
CA LEU A 36 -8.59 -5.18 24.43
C LEU A 36 -7.32 -4.69 25.10
N SER A 37 -7.17 -3.38 25.21
CA SER A 37 -6.04 -2.74 25.88
C SER A 37 -6.54 -1.94 27.09
N PRO A 38 -5.71 -1.72 28.12
CA PRO A 38 -6.10 -0.90 29.27
C PRO A 38 -6.41 0.56 28.88
N GLU A 39 -5.62 1.11 27.96
CA GLU A 39 -5.69 2.52 27.55
C GLU A 39 -6.68 2.77 26.39
N VAL A 40 -7.09 1.71 25.70
CA VAL A 40 -7.86 1.81 24.46
C VAL A 40 -9.06 0.87 24.53
N PRO A 41 -10.26 1.31 24.16
CA PRO A 41 -11.43 0.42 24.14
C PRO A 41 -11.22 -0.79 23.23
N LEU A 42 -12.08 -1.81 23.40
CA LEU A 42 -12.12 -3.00 22.56
C LEU A 42 -12.07 -2.63 21.07
N THR A 43 -11.02 -3.08 20.39
CA THR A 43 -10.84 -2.93 18.96
C THR A 43 -11.20 -4.25 18.28
N VAL A 44 -11.99 -4.18 17.20
CA VAL A 44 -12.40 -5.34 16.39
C VAL A 44 -12.04 -5.03 14.93
N GLY A 45 -11.30 -5.92 14.28
CA GLY A 45 -10.81 -5.69 12.92
C GLY A 45 -10.67 -6.98 12.12
N ALA A 46 -10.71 -6.84 10.80
CA ALA A 46 -10.50 -7.93 9.84
C ALA A 46 -9.82 -7.37 8.56
N PRO A 47 -9.03 -8.18 7.85
CA PRO A 47 -8.48 -7.78 6.55
C PRO A 47 -9.59 -7.53 5.53
N LEU A 48 -9.47 -6.45 4.75
CA LEU A 48 -10.34 -6.24 3.59
C LEU A 48 -9.94 -7.20 2.47
N PRO A 49 -10.91 -7.67 1.66
CA PRO A 49 -10.61 -8.46 0.47
C PRO A 49 -9.71 -7.65 -0.43
N LYS A 50 -8.63 -8.26 -0.92
CA LYS A 50 -7.81 -7.63 -1.96
C LYS A 50 -8.70 -7.48 -3.18
N THR A 51 -9.03 -6.24 -3.55
CA THR A 51 -9.51 -5.95 -4.90
C THR A 51 -8.46 -6.49 -5.86
N ALA A 52 -8.89 -7.19 -6.91
CA ALA A 52 -8.02 -7.68 -7.97
C ALA A 52 -7.47 -6.50 -8.80
N THR A 53 -6.73 -5.59 -8.17
CA THR A 53 -5.72 -4.80 -8.85
C THR A 53 -4.48 -5.68 -8.93
N GLN A 54 -4.61 -6.82 -9.61
CA GLN A 54 -3.45 -7.40 -10.27
C GLN A 54 -3.21 -6.46 -11.45
N SER A 55 -2.59 -5.30 -11.19
CA SER A 55 -1.95 -4.59 -12.28
C SER A 55 -0.95 -5.59 -12.84
N ALA A 56 -1.21 -6.07 -14.06
CA ALA A 56 -0.18 -6.72 -14.85
C ALA A 56 0.88 -5.65 -15.11
N GLU A 57 1.74 -5.44 -14.11
CA GLU A 57 2.86 -4.52 -14.22
C GLU A 57 3.83 -5.17 -15.20
N ILE A 58 3.85 -4.63 -16.41
CA ILE A 58 4.79 -5.02 -17.45
C ILE A 58 5.98 -4.07 -17.31
N THR A 59 7.08 -4.55 -16.72
CA THR A 59 8.34 -3.81 -16.69
C THR A 59 8.95 -3.80 -18.09
N ILE A 60 8.93 -2.64 -18.76
CA ILE A 60 9.60 -2.44 -20.06
C ILE A 60 11.01 -1.88 -19.81
N PRO A 61 12.09 -2.64 -20.08
CA PRO A 61 13.46 -2.13 -19.92
C PRO A 61 13.80 -1.10 -21.00
N VAL A 62 14.35 0.04 -20.60
CA VAL A 62 14.89 1.06 -21.52
C VAL A 62 16.40 0.93 -21.59
N THR A 63 16.92 0.55 -22.75
CA THR A 63 18.36 0.62 -23.07
C THR A 63 18.70 2.00 -23.62
N PHE A 64 19.50 2.77 -22.88
CA PHE A 64 20.05 4.04 -23.36
C PHE A 64 21.35 3.78 -24.13
N GLU A 65 21.31 3.89 -25.46
CA GLU A 65 22.52 3.96 -26.28
C GLU A 65 23.08 5.38 -26.26
N ALA A 66 24.10 5.61 -25.43
CA ALA A 66 24.88 6.82 -25.48
C ALA A 66 25.85 6.75 -26.67
N ARG A 67 25.39 7.17 -27.87
CA ARG A 67 26.21 7.81 -28.93
C ARG A 67 25.41 7.96 -30.22
N ALA A 68 24.80 9.13 -30.41
CA ALA A 68 24.65 9.64 -31.77
C ALA A 68 26.05 10.05 -32.27
N GLN A 69 26.72 9.20 -33.04
CA GLN A 69 27.83 9.64 -33.86
C GLN A 69 27.24 10.43 -35.04
N ILE A 70 27.10 11.74 -34.86
CA ILE A 70 26.83 12.66 -35.96
C ILE A 70 28.17 12.84 -36.69
N GLY A 71 28.43 11.96 -37.65
CA GLY A 71 29.57 12.08 -38.56
C GLY A 71 29.34 13.23 -39.54
N GLY A 72 29.98 14.37 -39.30
CA GLY A 72 30.20 15.39 -40.31
C GLY A 72 31.43 15.02 -41.13
N GLN A 73 31.24 14.61 -42.39
CA GLN A 73 32.31 14.54 -43.39
C GLN A 73 32.58 15.96 -43.89
N GLU A 74 33.78 16.49 -43.63
CA GLU A 74 34.30 17.66 -44.34
C GLU A 74 34.69 17.25 -45.76
N ALA A 75 34.00 17.81 -46.76
CA ALA A 75 34.38 17.73 -48.16
C ALA A 75 35.35 18.89 -48.49
N GLY A 76 36.56 18.54 -48.93
CA GLY A 76 37.63 19.49 -49.21
C GLY A 76 37.55 20.24 -50.55
N LYS A 77 38.17 21.42 -50.57
CA LYS A 77 38.97 22.11 -51.62
C LYS A 77 39.20 23.53 -51.06
N SER A 78 40.40 24.11 -51.02
CA SER A 78 41.44 24.19 -52.04
C SER A 78 42.69 24.83 -51.42
N GLU A 79 43.87 24.23 -51.60
CA GLU A 79 45.15 24.94 -51.42
C GLU A 79 45.75 25.22 -52.80
N GLN A 80 45.92 26.50 -53.09
CA GLN A 80 46.57 27.05 -54.25
C GLN A 80 47.94 27.56 -53.81
N SER A 81 49.03 26.97 -54.31
CA SER A 81 50.27 27.72 -54.49
C SER A 81 50.99 27.21 -55.74
N GLY A 82 51.11 28.12 -56.70
CA GLY A 82 51.89 27.93 -57.91
C GLY A 82 53.33 28.40 -57.71
N ALA A 83 54.23 27.73 -58.43
CA ALA A 83 55.44 28.24 -59.08
C ALA A 83 56.18 29.42 -58.43
N LYS A 84 57.42 29.19 -57.98
CA LYS A 84 58.64 29.17 -58.82
C LYS A 84 59.84 28.74 -57.99
#